data_AF-A0A3B9UWX1-F1
#
_entry.id   AF-A0A3B9UWX1-F1
#
_cell.length_a   1.000
_cell.length_b   1.000
_cell.length_c   1.000
_cell.angle_alpha   90.00
_cell.angle_beta   90.00
_cell.angle_gamma   90.00
#
_symmetry.space_group_name_H-M   'P 1'
#
loop_
_entity.id
_entity.type
_entity.pdbx_description
1 polymer ?
#
loop_
_entity_poly.entity_id
_entity_poly.type
_entity_poly.pdbx_seq_one_letter_code
_entity_poly.pdbx_strand_id
1 'polypeptide(L)'
;MNAMWTKYAEVIPNLEGCIDTGSIYLDSFSMEKLIDAKPDLVILAPYQAKKLGDGINTIKNLGIPIAVVDYNSFTLEKHIKSTEILGKLLGTEERAKELIENYKKQTEDVENKLKEVQYRNARVEVKEDKAIEKGDIAVIDFKGFTDDVAFEGGEGTDYELEIGSGTFIDNFEEQLIGLKAGDFKEVNVTFPEQYGREELNGKPAKFEVKIKTVKVKELPAIDDEFAKEVSEFETLEEYRNDIKANLEEANEIRVKKEYEEAVINAAVANAKIDIPEVMINREIDGMLKDLETRLQYQGLDIQTYYQFTNTSEESFRQQMKEVATNKVKTEVVMDKIAEVENITATEEEVKAKAKEMAEMYYGASEADKTAELLMNSQKEYLQLQVTTERVKDMLVESSKAI
;
A
#
# COMPACT_ATOMS: atom_id res chain seq x y z
N MET A 1 -26.53 18.15 27.21
CA MET A 1 -25.19 17.83 26.64
C MET A 1 -25.37 16.91 25.46
N ASN A 2 -24.73 17.22 24.34
CA ASN A 2 -24.71 16.39 23.14
C ASN A 2 -23.97 15.06 23.45
N ALA A 3 -24.46 13.91 22.98
CA ALA A 3 -23.80 12.61 23.19
C ALA A 3 -22.34 12.59 22.67
N MET A 4 -22.02 13.40 21.66
CA MET A 4 -20.66 13.60 21.16
C MET A 4 -19.77 14.35 22.17
N TRP A 5 -20.32 15.33 22.89
CA TRP A 5 -19.58 16.11 23.89
C TRP A 5 -19.12 15.24 25.05
N THR A 6 -19.97 14.35 25.53
CA THR A 6 -19.62 13.39 26.59
C THR A 6 -18.46 12.48 26.16
N LYS A 7 -18.49 11.96 24.93
CA LYS A 7 -17.38 11.17 24.38
C LYS A 7 -16.07 11.96 24.28
N TYR A 8 -16.12 13.22 23.84
CA TYR A 8 -14.90 14.04 23.78
C TYR A 8 -14.34 14.39 25.17
N ALA A 9 -15.21 14.66 26.14
CA ALA A 9 -14.81 14.99 27.51
C ALA A 9 -14.11 13.80 28.22
N GLU A 10 -14.48 12.56 27.88
CA GLU A 10 -13.81 11.35 28.39
C GLU A 10 -12.33 11.27 27.96
N VAL A 11 -11.99 11.78 26.77
CA VAL A 11 -10.63 11.72 26.21
C VAL A 11 -9.85 13.02 26.40
N ILE A 12 -10.53 14.14 26.65
CA ILE A 12 -9.92 15.46 26.86
C ILE A 12 -10.47 16.03 28.18
N PRO A 13 -9.82 15.73 29.33
CA PRO A 13 -10.32 16.07 30.67
C PRO A 13 -10.58 17.57 30.88
N ASN A 14 -9.90 18.43 30.12
CA ASN A 14 -10.07 19.88 30.20
C ASN A 14 -11.39 20.39 29.60
N LEU A 15 -12.13 19.55 28.85
CA LEU A 15 -13.42 19.96 28.25
C LEU A 15 -14.55 20.07 29.27
N GLU A 16 -14.52 19.35 30.40
CA GLU A 16 -15.60 19.36 31.39
C GLU A 16 -15.83 20.76 32.03
N GLY A 17 -14.79 21.59 32.07
CA GLY A 17 -14.86 22.96 32.60
C GLY A 17 -15.29 24.02 31.60
N CYS A 18 -15.48 23.68 30.32
CA CYS A 18 -15.81 24.65 29.28
C CYS A 18 -17.31 25.03 29.31
N ILE A 19 -17.59 26.31 29.04
CA ILE A 19 -18.97 26.80 28.90
C ILE A 19 -19.55 26.32 27.57
N ASP A 20 -20.61 25.51 27.64
CA ASP A 20 -21.36 25.06 26.46
C ASP A 20 -22.22 26.21 25.89
N THR A 21 -21.75 26.80 24.79
CA THR A 21 -22.44 27.89 24.08
C THR A 21 -23.60 27.40 23.21
N GLY A 22 -23.85 26.09 23.12
CA GLY A 22 -24.88 25.49 22.28
C GLY A 22 -24.46 25.30 20.83
N SER A 23 -25.37 24.76 20.02
CA SER A 23 -25.11 24.39 18.62
C SER A 23 -25.84 25.31 17.64
N ILE A 24 -25.08 25.90 16.72
CA ILE A 24 -25.63 26.68 15.60
C ILE A 24 -26.44 25.77 14.66
N TYR A 25 -26.07 24.48 14.56
CA TYR A 25 -26.81 23.54 13.72
C TYR A 25 -28.19 23.21 14.30
N LEU A 26 -28.26 22.97 15.62
CA LEU A 26 -29.49 22.60 16.34
C LEU A 26 -30.29 23.82 16.85
N ASP A 27 -29.96 25.03 16.38
CA ASP A 27 -30.59 26.29 16.80
C ASP A 27 -30.61 26.52 18.33
N SER A 28 -29.62 25.97 19.04
CA SER A 28 -29.46 26.09 20.49
C SER A 28 -28.31 27.02 20.91
N PHE A 29 -27.64 27.65 19.95
CA PHE A 29 -26.55 28.58 20.20
C PHE A 29 -27.01 29.83 20.98
N SER A 30 -26.24 30.22 22.00
CA SER A 30 -26.49 31.42 22.81
C SER A 30 -25.30 32.38 22.76
N MET A 31 -25.56 33.58 22.25
CA MET A 31 -24.58 34.68 22.23
C MET A 31 -24.22 35.14 23.65
N GLU A 32 -25.16 35.13 24.59
CA GLU A 32 -24.93 35.49 25.99
C GLU A 32 -23.92 34.55 26.64
N LYS A 33 -24.06 33.24 26.41
CA LYS A 33 -23.10 32.24 26.90
C LYS A 33 -21.73 32.39 26.26
N LEU A 34 -21.66 32.76 24.99
CA LEU A 34 -20.39 33.05 24.32
C LEU A 34 -19.69 34.25 24.96
N ILE A 35 -20.44 35.30 25.28
CA ILE A 35 -19.90 36.50 25.96
C ILE A 35 -19.38 36.13 27.36
N ASP A 36 -20.15 35.35 28.11
CA ASP A 36 -19.75 34.88 29.45
C ASP A 36 -18.51 33.99 29.41
N ALA A 37 -18.34 33.21 28.34
CA ALA A 37 -17.15 32.39 28.13
C ALA A 37 -15.87 33.22 27.92
N LYS A 38 -16.00 34.50 27.54
CA LYS A 38 -14.88 35.43 27.28
C LYS A 38 -13.76 34.79 26.46
N PRO A 39 -14.07 34.21 25.29
CA PRO A 39 -13.07 33.51 24.50
C PRO A 39 -12.05 34.50 23.93
N ASP A 40 -10.79 34.09 23.89
CA ASP A 40 -9.73 34.81 23.18
C ASP A 40 -9.86 34.68 21.65
N LEU A 41 -10.63 33.69 21.17
CA LEU A 41 -10.81 33.37 19.75
C LEU A 41 -12.11 32.58 19.54
N VAL A 42 -12.81 32.86 18.43
CA VAL A 42 -13.94 32.05 17.96
C VAL A 42 -13.57 31.37 16.64
N ILE A 43 -13.64 30.04 16.59
CA ILE A 43 -13.40 29.24 15.38
C ILE A 43 -14.75 28.75 14.84
N LEU A 44 -15.01 28.98 13.56
CA LEU A 44 -16.28 28.62 12.91
C LEU A 44 -16.05 27.88 11.60
N ALA A 45 -16.94 26.97 11.25
CA ALA A 45 -17.08 26.48 9.88
C ALA A 45 -17.79 27.53 8.99
N PRO A 46 -17.61 27.52 7.65
CA PRO A 46 -18.25 28.49 6.76
C PRO A 46 -19.77 28.55 6.88
N TYR A 47 -20.43 27.39 7.06
CA TYR A 47 -21.88 27.33 7.25
C TYR A 47 -22.32 27.96 8.58
N GLN A 48 -21.51 27.81 9.64
CA GLN A 48 -21.78 28.43 10.94
C GLN A 48 -21.64 29.94 10.85
N ALA A 49 -20.59 30.42 10.19
CA ALA A 49 -20.39 31.85 9.95
C ALA A 49 -21.55 32.45 9.15
N LYS A 50 -22.01 31.75 8.11
CA LYS A 50 -23.18 32.15 7.32
C LYS A 50 -24.46 32.17 8.14
N LYS A 51 -24.69 31.16 8.99
CA LYS A 51 -25.90 31.05 9.83
C LYS A 51 -25.92 32.06 10.99
N LEU A 52 -24.75 32.41 11.52
CA LEU A 52 -24.59 33.47 12.54
C LEU A 52 -24.94 34.87 12.00
N GLY A 53 -24.76 35.11 10.70
CA GLY A 53 -25.12 36.38 10.05
C GLY A 53 -24.56 37.60 10.80
N ASP A 54 -25.43 38.51 11.22
CA ASP A 54 -25.06 39.73 11.96
C ASP A 54 -24.39 39.45 13.32
N GLY A 55 -24.57 38.25 13.88
CA GLY A 55 -23.87 37.82 15.09
C GLY A 55 -22.34 37.86 14.95
N ILE A 56 -21.81 37.70 13.73
CA ILE A 56 -20.38 37.87 13.43
C ILE A 56 -19.92 39.30 13.78
N ASN A 57 -20.72 40.31 13.45
CA ASN A 57 -20.39 41.71 13.72
C ASN A 57 -20.43 41.99 15.22
N THR A 58 -21.37 41.39 15.94
CA THR A 58 -21.43 41.47 17.41
C THR A 58 -20.16 40.93 18.06
N ILE A 59 -19.69 39.75 17.65
CA ILE A 59 -18.46 39.14 18.17
C ILE A 59 -17.24 40.02 17.86
N LYS A 60 -17.14 40.54 16.63
CA LYS A 60 -16.05 41.46 16.24
C LYS A 60 -16.06 42.76 17.03
N ASN A 61 -17.24 43.34 17.29
CA ASN A 61 -17.39 44.58 18.06
C ASN A 61 -16.99 44.40 19.54
N LEU A 62 -17.04 43.16 20.04
CA LEU A 62 -16.53 42.81 21.38
C LEU A 62 -14.99 42.67 21.41
N GLY A 63 -14.32 42.83 20.27
CA GLY A 63 -12.87 42.69 20.15
C GLY A 63 -12.38 41.24 20.07
N ILE A 64 -13.29 40.28 19.90
CA ILE A 64 -12.95 38.86 19.84
C ILE A 64 -12.62 38.50 18.37
N PRO A 65 -11.41 37.98 18.08
CA PRO A 65 -11.05 37.55 16.74
C PRO A 65 -11.85 36.31 16.33
N ILE A 66 -12.13 36.20 15.03
CA ILE A 66 -12.88 35.08 14.45
C ILE A 66 -12.04 34.44 13.34
N ALA A 67 -11.87 33.13 13.42
CA ALA A 67 -11.26 32.32 12.37
C ALA A 67 -12.33 31.42 11.73
N VAL A 68 -12.38 31.41 10.40
CA VAL A 68 -13.26 30.50 9.65
C VAL A 68 -12.41 29.42 9.01
N VAL A 69 -12.69 28.15 9.34
CA VAL A 69 -11.95 26.98 8.87
C VAL A 69 -12.88 26.04 8.10
N ASP A 70 -12.50 25.66 6.89
CA ASP A 70 -13.28 24.83 5.96
C ASP A 70 -12.55 23.51 5.69
N TYR A 71 -12.89 22.51 6.50
CA TYR A 71 -12.41 21.13 6.35
C TYR A 71 -13.38 20.24 5.57
N ASN A 72 -14.60 20.73 5.27
CA ASN A 72 -15.66 19.94 4.63
C ASN A 72 -15.68 20.13 3.10
N SER A 73 -15.06 21.19 2.58
CA SER A 73 -14.78 21.25 1.16
C SER A 73 -13.58 20.35 0.88
N PHE A 74 -13.77 19.24 0.19
CA PHE A 74 -12.71 18.33 -0.26
C PHE A 74 -11.69 18.95 -1.25
N THR A 75 -11.54 20.28 -1.26
CA THR A 75 -10.54 20.99 -2.06
C THR A 75 -9.27 21.17 -1.25
N LEU A 76 -8.17 20.60 -1.75
CA LEU A 76 -6.82 20.70 -1.19
C LEU A 76 -6.45 22.12 -0.75
N GLU A 77 -6.78 23.12 -1.56
CA GLU A 77 -6.48 24.53 -1.27
C GLU A 77 -7.10 25.04 0.04
N LYS A 78 -8.38 24.72 0.29
CA LYS A 78 -9.08 25.18 1.49
C LYS A 78 -8.66 24.41 2.74
N HIS A 79 -8.37 23.12 2.60
CA HIS A 79 -7.84 22.32 3.70
C HIS A 79 -6.47 22.83 4.15
N ILE A 80 -5.59 23.17 3.18
CA ILE A 80 -4.29 23.78 3.45
C ILE A 80 -4.48 25.12 4.18
N LYS A 81 -5.26 26.04 3.61
CA LYS A 81 -5.51 27.36 4.21
C LYS A 81 -6.06 27.26 5.63
N SER A 82 -7.01 26.35 5.87
CA SER A 82 -7.60 26.14 7.20
C SER A 82 -6.58 25.61 8.20
N THR A 83 -5.72 24.68 7.76
CA THR A 83 -4.66 24.10 8.60
C THR A 83 -3.58 25.12 8.93
N GLU A 84 -3.19 25.98 7.97
CA GLU A 84 -2.27 27.09 8.22
C GLU A 84 -2.84 28.10 9.23
N ILE A 85 -4.14 28.41 9.11
CA ILE A 85 -4.83 29.31 10.05
C ILE A 85 -4.80 28.71 11.47
N LEU A 86 -5.16 27.43 11.63
CA LEU A 86 -5.11 26.78 12.93
C LEU A 86 -3.69 26.70 13.49
N GLY A 87 -2.69 26.38 12.66
CA GLY A 87 -1.29 26.35 13.08
C GLY A 87 -0.84 27.68 13.67
N LYS A 88 -1.15 28.79 13.01
CA LYS A 88 -0.82 30.15 13.50
C LYS A 88 -1.58 30.52 14.77
N LEU A 89 -2.85 30.14 14.87
CA LEU A 89 -3.69 30.47 16.03
C LEU A 89 -3.30 29.69 17.28
N LEU A 90 -2.82 28.47 17.10
CA LEU A 90 -2.43 27.57 18.19
C LEU A 90 -0.93 27.62 18.49
N GLY A 91 -0.13 28.37 17.74
CA GLY A 91 1.34 28.39 17.85
C GLY A 91 1.98 27.02 17.53
N THR A 92 1.37 26.28 16.62
CA THR A 92 1.77 24.91 16.20
C THR A 92 2.03 24.86 14.69
N GLU A 93 2.70 25.87 14.15
CA GLU A 93 2.93 26.01 12.71
C GLU A 93 3.74 24.87 12.11
N GLU A 94 4.68 24.27 12.84
CA GLU A 94 5.42 23.09 12.38
C GLU A 94 4.52 21.88 12.21
N ARG A 95 3.67 21.60 13.22
CA ARG A 95 2.66 20.54 13.15
C ARG A 95 1.66 20.78 12.02
N ALA A 96 1.25 22.04 11.81
CA ALA A 96 0.37 22.39 10.71
C ALA A 96 1.03 22.13 9.33
N LYS A 97 2.33 22.43 9.16
CA LYS A 97 3.08 22.09 7.94
C LYS A 97 3.13 20.59 7.69
N GLU A 98 3.41 19.81 8.73
CA GLU A 98 3.44 18.34 8.63
C GLU A 98 2.06 17.78 8.20
N LEU A 99 0.98 18.23 8.84
CA LEU A 99 -0.38 17.83 8.48
C LEU A 99 -0.76 18.23 7.06
N ILE A 100 -0.33 19.41 6.60
CA ILE A 100 -0.52 19.87 5.22
C ILE A 100 0.19 18.94 4.24
N GLU A 101 1.43 18.58 4.53
CA GLU A 101 2.21 17.72 3.64
C GLU A 101 1.63 16.30 3.58
N ASN A 102 1.24 15.75 4.73
CA ASN A 102 0.57 14.45 4.81
C ASN A 102 -0.75 14.46 4.01
N TYR A 103 -1.54 15.51 4.13
CA TYR A 103 -2.81 15.62 3.40
C TYR A 103 -2.61 15.79 1.89
N LYS A 104 -1.60 16.55 1.46
CA LYS A 104 -1.22 16.66 0.04
C LYS A 104 -0.84 15.30 -0.53
N LYS A 105 0.05 14.58 0.17
CA LYS A 105 0.50 13.25 -0.24
C LYS A 105 -0.68 12.28 -0.34
N GLN A 106 -1.57 12.26 0.65
CA GLN A 106 -2.75 11.40 0.62
C GLN A 106 -3.67 11.72 -0.57
N THR A 107 -3.86 13.00 -0.88
CA THR A 107 -4.64 13.42 -2.05
C THR A 107 -3.97 12.97 -3.35
N GLU A 108 -2.65 13.12 -3.44
CA GLU A 108 -1.86 12.67 -4.58
C GLU A 108 -1.93 11.13 -4.76
N ASP A 109 -1.86 10.36 -3.68
CA ASP A 109 -2.00 8.90 -3.71
C ASP A 109 -3.37 8.47 -4.26
N VAL A 110 -4.45 9.15 -3.89
CA VAL A 110 -5.80 8.91 -4.43
C VAL A 110 -5.87 9.25 -5.91
N GLU A 111 -5.33 10.40 -6.34
CA GLU A 111 -5.29 10.77 -7.77
C GLU A 111 -4.45 9.80 -8.59
N ASN A 112 -3.32 9.36 -8.07
CA ASN A 112 -2.47 8.38 -8.73
C ASN A 112 -3.21 7.04 -8.87
N LYS A 113 -3.93 6.61 -7.83
CA LYS A 113 -4.73 5.39 -7.92
C LYS A 113 -5.86 5.50 -8.94
N LEU A 114 -6.53 6.64 -9.01
CA LEU A 114 -7.53 6.89 -10.05
C LEU A 114 -6.95 6.87 -11.45
N LYS A 115 -5.77 7.46 -11.65
CA LYS A 115 -5.05 7.39 -12.93
C LYS A 115 -4.66 5.96 -13.29
N GLU A 116 -4.23 5.13 -12.34
CA GLU A 116 -3.97 3.71 -12.59
C GLU A 116 -5.25 2.97 -13.02
N VAL A 117 -6.39 3.25 -12.39
CA VAL A 117 -7.67 2.66 -12.77
C VAL A 117 -8.10 3.15 -14.16
N GLN A 118 -7.97 4.46 -14.42
CA GLN A 118 -8.24 5.07 -15.73
C GLN A 118 -7.39 4.42 -16.82
N TYR A 119 -6.11 4.22 -16.53
CA TYR A 119 -5.16 3.61 -17.44
C TYR A 119 -5.51 2.16 -17.80
N ARG A 120 -5.94 1.38 -16.81
CA ARG A 120 -6.36 -0.02 -17.01
C ARG A 120 -7.68 -0.15 -17.76
N ASN A 121 -8.56 0.86 -17.66
CA ASN A 121 -9.85 0.90 -18.36
C ASN A 121 -9.79 1.73 -19.66
N ALA A 122 -8.60 2.07 -20.13
CA ALA A 122 -8.42 2.79 -21.38
C ALA A 122 -8.85 1.93 -22.58
N ARG A 123 -9.50 2.55 -23.56
CA ARG A 123 -9.79 1.88 -24.83
C ARG A 123 -8.56 1.93 -25.71
N VAL A 124 -8.22 0.80 -26.32
CA VAL A 124 -7.08 0.71 -27.24
C VAL A 124 -7.59 0.81 -28.67
N GLU A 125 -7.18 1.87 -29.38
CA GLU A 125 -7.55 2.09 -30.77
C GLU A 125 -6.34 2.00 -31.70
N VAL A 126 -6.49 1.36 -32.86
CA VAL A 126 -5.48 1.38 -33.92
C VAL A 126 -5.51 2.74 -34.62
N LYS A 127 -4.36 3.41 -34.74
CA LYS A 127 -4.23 4.65 -35.52
C LYS A 127 -3.25 4.43 -36.67
N GLU A 128 -3.76 4.33 -37.90
CA GLU A 128 -2.99 3.93 -39.08
C GLU A 128 -1.85 4.90 -39.44
N ASP A 129 -2.06 6.21 -39.26
CA ASP A 129 -1.10 7.24 -39.71
C ASP A 129 -0.32 7.92 -38.57
N LYS A 130 -0.47 7.43 -37.33
CA LYS A 130 0.17 8.02 -36.14
C LYS A 130 1.65 7.60 -36.07
N ALA A 131 2.53 8.56 -35.83
CA ALA A 131 3.90 8.28 -35.43
C ALA A 131 3.94 7.94 -33.93
N ILE A 132 4.69 6.91 -33.56
CA ILE A 132 4.81 6.41 -32.20
C ILE A 132 5.28 7.53 -31.26
N GLU A 133 4.55 7.72 -30.18
CA GLU A 133 4.91 8.61 -29.07
C GLU A 133 5.03 7.79 -27.77
N LYS A 134 5.62 8.41 -26.73
CA LYS A 134 5.64 7.80 -25.39
C LYS A 134 4.21 7.60 -24.89
N GLY A 135 3.88 6.39 -24.45
CA GLY A 135 2.56 5.96 -24.00
C GLY A 135 1.71 5.24 -25.07
N ASP A 136 2.15 5.23 -26.34
CA ASP A 136 1.51 4.42 -27.38
C ASP A 136 1.91 2.94 -27.26
N ILE A 137 1.10 2.07 -27.84
CA ILE A 137 1.41 0.64 -27.97
C ILE A 137 1.82 0.37 -29.42
N ALA A 138 3.08 -0.01 -29.63
CA ALA A 138 3.58 -0.47 -30.91
C ALA A 138 3.44 -1.99 -30.99
N VAL A 139 2.73 -2.49 -31.99
CA VAL A 139 2.76 -3.93 -32.32
C VAL A 139 3.97 -4.16 -33.21
N ILE A 140 4.94 -4.93 -32.73
CA ILE A 140 6.24 -5.10 -33.36
C ILE A 140 6.55 -6.57 -33.64
N ASP A 141 7.26 -6.79 -34.73
CA ASP A 141 8.07 -7.99 -34.91
C ASP A 141 9.51 -7.58 -34.67
N PHE A 142 10.26 -8.35 -33.87
CA PHE A 142 11.66 -8.07 -33.63
C PHE A 142 12.51 -9.32 -33.65
N LYS A 143 13.77 -9.16 -34.03
CA LYS A 143 14.79 -10.20 -33.95
C LYS A 143 16.12 -9.62 -33.49
N GLY A 144 16.63 -10.15 -32.39
CA GLY A 144 17.84 -9.73 -31.71
C GLY A 144 19.07 -10.54 -32.12
N PHE A 145 20.18 -9.84 -32.24
CA PHE A 145 21.49 -10.38 -32.62
C PHE A 145 22.57 -9.84 -31.68
N THR A 146 23.51 -10.70 -31.31
CA THR A 146 24.76 -10.35 -30.62
C THR A 146 25.90 -10.93 -31.42
N ASP A 147 26.95 -10.14 -31.71
CA ASP A 147 28.07 -10.57 -32.55
C ASP A 147 27.62 -11.21 -33.89
N ASP A 148 26.57 -10.64 -34.51
CA ASP A 148 25.92 -11.11 -35.75
C ASP A 148 25.27 -12.50 -35.69
N VAL A 149 25.10 -13.07 -34.48
CA VAL A 149 24.39 -14.33 -34.25
C VAL A 149 23.08 -14.05 -33.52
N ALA A 150 21.98 -14.60 -34.05
CA ALA A 150 20.69 -14.53 -33.38
C ALA A 150 20.73 -15.34 -32.09
N PHE A 151 20.27 -14.75 -30.97
CA PHE A 151 20.26 -15.42 -29.67
C PHE A 151 18.85 -15.88 -29.28
N GLU A 152 18.80 -16.91 -28.45
CA GLU A 152 17.54 -17.53 -28.03
C GLU A 152 16.73 -16.61 -27.09
N GLY A 153 15.45 -16.41 -27.39
CA GLY A 153 14.58 -15.46 -26.70
C GLY A 153 14.71 -14.00 -27.17
N GLY A 154 15.52 -13.74 -28.21
CA GLY A 154 15.64 -12.42 -28.85
C GLY A 154 14.64 -12.17 -29.98
N GLU A 155 13.69 -13.07 -30.23
CA GLU A 155 12.73 -12.96 -31.34
C GLU A 155 11.29 -12.93 -30.81
N GLY A 156 10.48 -12.03 -31.37
CA GLY A 156 9.08 -11.91 -31.05
C GLY A 156 8.27 -11.46 -32.27
N THR A 157 7.06 -12.01 -32.42
CA THR A 157 6.13 -11.67 -33.50
C THR A 157 4.81 -11.18 -32.92
N ASP A 158 4.23 -10.15 -33.51
CA ASP A 158 2.98 -9.52 -33.05
C ASP A 158 3.03 -9.10 -31.57
N TYR A 159 4.22 -8.71 -31.10
CA TYR A 159 4.44 -8.34 -29.72
C TYR A 159 3.90 -6.93 -29.48
N GLU A 160 3.03 -6.76 -28.48
CA GLU A 160 2.50 -5.46 -28.09
C GLU A 160 3.43 -4.80 -27.06
N LEU A 161 4.19 -3.80 -27.51
CA LEU A 161 5.11 -3.05 -26.66
C LEU A 161 4.54 -1.66 -26.38
N GLU A 162 4.32 -1.37 -25.11
CA GLU A 162 3.99 -0.02 -24.65
C GLU A 162 5.27 0.81 -24.51
N ILE A 163 5.32 1.93 -25.22
CA ILE A 163 6.52 2.76 -25.35
C ILE A 163 6.68 3.66 -24.12
N GLY A 164 7.79 3.51 -23.41
CA GLY A 164 8.07 4.13 -22.11
C GLY A 164 7.68 3.26 -20.91
N SER A 165 7.36 1.98 -21.11
CA SER A 165 7.04 1.03 -20.03
C SER A 165 8.28 0.53 -19.30
N GLY A 166 9.46 0.56 -19.95
CA GLY A 166 10.70 0.04 -19.39
C GLY A 166 10.71 -1.48 -19.25
N THR A 167 9.84 -2.16 -20.03
CA THR A 167 9.79 -3.62 -20.05
C THR A 167 10.89 -4.22 -20.93
N PHE A 168 11.41 -3.43 -21.88
CA PHE A 168 12.55 -3.78 -22.72
C PHE A 168 13.86 -3.19 -22.17
N ILE A 169 14.97 -3.63 -22.76
CA ILE A 169 16.31 -3.13 -22.43
C ILE A 169 16.33 -1.61 -22.59
N ASP A 170 17.02 -0.93 -21.68
CA ASP A 170 17.19 0.52 -21.70
C ASP A 170 17.55 1.05 -23.10
N ASN A 171 16.98 2.19 -23.47
CA ASN A 171 17.13 2.86 -24.77
C ASN A 171 16.54 2.08 -25.98
N PHE A 172 15.91 0.91 -25.80
CA PHE A 172 15.20 0.22 -26.89
C PHE A 172 13.96 1.02 -27.34
N GLU A 173 13.08 1.32 -26.39
CA GLU A 173 11.77 1.93 -26.64
C GLU A 173 11.89 3.36 -27.20
N GLU A 174 12.90 4.11 -26.74
CA GLU A 174 13.16 5.49 -27.18
C GLU A 174 13.50 5.59 -28.67
N GLN A 175 14.15 4.56 -29.24
CA GLN A 175 14.53 4.52 -30.64
C GLN A 175 13.35 4.24 -31.59
N LEU A 176 12.21 3.80 -31.05
CA LEU A 176 10.99 3.55 -31.83
C LEU A 176 10.10 4.81 -31.93
N ILE A 177 10.35 5.82 -31.09
CA ILE A 177 9.59 7.08 -31.10
C ILE A 177 9.77 7.77 -32.45
N GLY A 178 8.65 8.21 -33.04
CA GLY A 178 8.58 8.88 -34.33
C GLY A 178 8.39 7.93 -35.53
N LEU A 179 8.51 6.61 -35.35
CA LEU A 179 8.24 5.63 -36.41
C LEU A 179 6.74 5.40 -36.60
N LYS A 180 6.34 4.95 -37.79
CA LYS A 180 4.95 4.65 -38.16
C LYS A 180 4.74 3.17 -38.44
N ALA A 181 3.47 2.77 -38.52
CA ALA A 181 3.11 1.45 -39.00
C ALA A 181 3.74 1.17 -40.39
N GLY A 182 4.38 0.01 -40.54
CA GLY A 182 5.10 -0.39 -41.74
C GLY A 182 6.60 -0.07 -41.72
N ASP A 183 7.06 0.80 -40.82
CA ASP A 183 8.48 1.16 -40.74
C ASP A 183 9.33 0.01 -40.20
N PHE A 184 10.58 0.01 -40.64
CA PHE A 184 11.62 -0.91 -40.19
C PHE A 184 12.79 -0.11 -39.62
N LYS A 185 13.30 -0.54 -38.47
CA LYS A 185 14.40 0.12 -37.78
C LYS A 185 15.33 -0.89 -37.14
N GLU A 186 16.62 -0.64 -37.31
CA GLU A 186 17.66 -1.31 -36.52
C GLU A 186 17.86 -0.53 -35.22
N VAL A 187 17.57 -1.18 -34.10
CA VAL A 187 17.68 -0.65 -32.75
C VAL A 187 18.95 -1.23 -32.13
N ASN A 188 19.84 -0.36 -31.62
CA ASN A 188 21.09 -0.79 -30.99
C ASN A 188 21.01 -0.53 -29.50
N VAL A 189 21.26 -1.57 -28.70
CA VAL A 189 21.21 -1.52 -27.23
C VAL A 189 22.43 -2.20 -26.63
N THR A 190 22.66 -1.99 -25.35
CA THR A 190 23.65 -2.72 -24.57
C THR A 190 22.94 -3.34 -23.39
N PHE A 191 23.09 -4.64 -23.21
CA PHE A 191 22.51 -5.33 -22.07
C PHE A 191 23.14 -4.82 -20.77
N PRO A 192 22.37 -4.70 -19.67
CA PRO A 192 22.92 -4.42 -18.36
C PRO A 192 24.01 -5.43 -17.96
N GLU A 193 24.96 -5.00 -17.13
CA GLU A 193 26.02 -5.85 -16.56
C GLU A 193 25.43 -7.04 -15.75
N GLN A 194 24.21 -6.89 -15.24
CA GLN A 194 23.49 -7.89 -14.45
C GLN A 194 22.14 -8.23 -15.10
N TYR A 195 22.11 -8.47 -16.41
CA TYR A 195 20.89 -8.85 -17.12
C TYR A 195 20.33 -10.23 -16.70
N GLY A 196 21.18 -11.10 -16.12
CA GLY A 196 20.79 -12.42 -15.62
C GLY A 196 21.09 -13.56 -16.59
N ARG A 197 21.69 -13.27 -17.76
CA ARG A 197 22.26 -14.26 -18.68
C ARG A 197 23.72 -13.93 -18.94
N GLU A 198 24.63 -14.75 -18.43
CA GLU A 198 26.09 -14.52 -18.52
C GLU A 198 26.57 -14.24 -19.94
N GLU A 199 25.95 -14.88 -20.92
CA GLU A 199 26.30 -14.73 -22.34
C GLU A 199 25.88 -13.37 -22.93
N LEU A 200 24.96 -12.66 -22.29
CA LEU A 200 24.40 -11.38 -22.74
C LEU A 200 24.82 -10.20 -21.85
N ASN A 201 25.17 -10.42 -20.59
CA ASN A 201 25.56 -9.37 -19.64
C ASN A 201 26.61 -8.41 -20.22
N GLY A 202 26.30 -7.10 -20.22
CA GLY A 202 27.21 -6.04 -20.69
C GLY A 202 27.48 -6.03 -22.21
N LYS A 203 26.87 -6.93 -23.00
CA LYS A 203 27.15 -7.02 -24.43
C LYS A 203 26.29 -6.08 -25.27
N PRO A 204 26.85 -5.52 -26.37
CA PRO A 204 26.06 -4.81 -27.36
C PRO A 204 25.18 -5.81 -28.14
N ALA A 205 23.95 -5.39 -28.42
CA ALA A 205 23.01 -6.16 -29.22
C ALA A 205 22.30 -5.26 -30.24
N LYS A 206 22.00 -5.85 -31.38
CA LYS A 206 21.26 -5.21 -32.46
C LYS A 206 19.92 -5.92 -32.62
N PHE A 207 18.85 -5.16 -32.66
CA PHE A 207 17.50 -5.65 -32.92
C PHE A 207 17.00 -5.11 -34.24
N GLU A 208 16.59 -6.00 -35.12
CA GLU A 208 15.82 -5.65 -36.31
C GLU A 208 14.36 -5.59 -35.92
N VAL A 209 13.77 -4.40 -35.91
CA VAL A 209 12.39 -4.16 -35.45
C VAL A 209 11.54 -3.67 -36.61
N LYS A 210 10.41 -4.34 -36.83
CA LYS A 210 9.39 -3.92 -37.78
C LYS A 210 8.13 -3.51 -37.03
N ILE A 211 7.66 -2.29 -37.27
CA ILE A 211 6.40 -1.81 -36.72
C ILE A 211 5.26 -2.33 -37.60
N LYS A 212 4.38 -3.17 -37.04
CA LYS A 212 3.18 -3.64 -37.75
C LYS A 212 2.05 -2.63 -37.65
N THR A 213 1.70 -2.24 -36.43
CA THR A 213 0.62 -1.29 -36.17
C THR A 213 0.96 -0.42 -34.96
N VAL A 214 0.38 0.77 -34.93
CA VAL A 214 0.46 1.68 -33.78
C VAL A 214 -0.94 1.78 -33.19
N LYS A 215 -1.05 1.53 -31.88
CA LYS A 215 -2.28 1.66 -31.12
C LYS A 215 -2.12 2.74 -30.05
N VAL A 216 -3.20 3.43 -29.74
CA VAL A 216 -3.25 4.51 -28.75
C VAL A 216 -4.25 4.15 -27.67
N LYS A 217 -3.89 4.40 -26.41
CA LYS A 217 -4.82 4.35 -25.28
C LYS A 217 -5.63 5.63 -25.22
N GLU A 218 -6.91 5.53 -25.48
CA GLU A 218 -7.87 6.60 -25.22
C GLU A 218 -8.32 6.50 -23.76
N LEU A 219 -7.81 7.43 -22.95
CA LEU A 219 -8.15 7.52 -21.54
C LEU A 219 -9.53 8.17 -21.38
N PRO A 220 -10.50 7.50 -20.73
CA PRO A 220 -11.79 8.12 -20.43
C PRO A 220 -11.60 9.32 -19.48
N ALA A 221 -12.47 10.32 -19.54
CA ALA A 221 -12.43 11.40 -18.57
C ALA A 221 -12.70 10.85 -17.16
N ILE A 222 -11.97 11.33 -16.14
CA ILE A 222 -12.24 10.96 -14.75
C ILE A 222 -13.38 11.84 -14.24
N ASP A 223 -14.61 11.38 -14.45
CA ASP A 223 -15.86 12.01 -14.02
C ASP A 223 -16.81 10.99 -13.37
N ASP A 224 -18.05 11.41 -13.08
CA ASP A 224 -19.07 10.55 -12.46
C ASP A 224 -19.45 9.35 -13.34
N GLU A 225 -19.39 9.48 -14.67
CA GLU A 225 -19.70 8.36 -15.56
C GLU A 225 -18.57 7.32 -15.55
N PHE A 226 -17.31 7.77 -15.49
CA PHE A 226 -16.19 6.87 -15.27
C PHE A 226 -16.29 6.12 -13.94
N ALA A 227 -16.67 6.80 -12.85
CA ALA A 227 -16.87 6.17 -11.55
C ALA A 227 -17.91 5.04 -11.62
N LYS A 228 -19.05 5.26 -12.29
CA LYS A 228 -20.10 4.25 -12.49
C LYS A 228 -19.65 3.05 -13.32
N GLU A 229 -18.75 3.27 -14.29
CA GLU A 229 -18.26 2.19 -15.17
C GLU A 229 -17.29 1.26 -14.43
N VAL A 230 -16.47 1.80 -13.53
CA VAL A 230 -15.35 1.06 -12.88
C VAL A 230 -15.61 0.68 -11.43
N SER A 231 -16.71 1.13 -10.84
CA SER A 231 -17.03 0.92 -9.42
C SER A 231 -18.54 0.75 -9.19
N GLU A 232 -18.93 0.51 -7.94
CA GLU A 232 -20.33 0.45 -7.52
C GLU A 232 -20.92 1.83 -7.14
N PHE A 233 -20.13 2.91 -7.27
CA PHE A 233 -20.51 4.25 -6.85
C PHE A 233 -21.12 5.07 -7.99
N GLU A 234 -22.01 6.01 -7.63
CA GLU A 234 -22.72 6.86 -8.60
C GLU A 234 -21.97 8.16 -8.90
N THR A 235 -21.04 8.56 -8.03
CA THR A 235 -20.27 9.80 -8.16
C THR A 235 -18.78 9.55 -8.01
N LEU A 236 -17.98 10.40 -8.66
CA LEU A 236 -16.53 10.38 -8.53
C LEU A 236 -16.09 10.70 -7.09
N GLU A 237 -16.86 11.51 -6.36
CA GLU A 237 -16.57 11.85 -4.96
C GLU A 237 -16.68 10.62 -4.04
N GLU A 238 -17.74 9.83 -4.19
CA GLU A 238 -17.91 8.57 -3.45
C GLU A 238 -16.76 7.60 -3.75
N TYR A 239 -16.42 7.44 -5.03
CA TYR A 239 -15.33 6.54 -5.41
C TYR A 239 -13.97 7.00 -4.88
N ARG A 240 -13.70 8.32 -4.87
CA ARG A 240 -12.49 8.90 -4.25
C ARG A 240 -12.40 8.60 -2.76
N ASN A 241 -13.52 8.69 -2.05
CA ASN A 241 -13.58 8.41 -0.62
C ASN A 241 -13.34 6.93 -0.33
N ASP A 242 -13.86 6.02 -1.16
CA ASP A 242 -13.59 4.59 -1.06
C ASP A 242 -12.11 4.26 -1.31
N ILE A 243 -11.50 4.80 -2.38
CA ILE A 243 -10.05 4.64 -2.63
C ILE A 243 -9.25 5.14 -1.43
N LYS A 244 -9.62 6.29 -0.88
CA LYS A 244 -8.95 6.86 0.29
C LYS A 244 -9.06 5.93 1.50
N ALA A 245 -10.25 5.41 1.81
CA ALA A 245 -10.46 4.49 2.92
C ALA A 245 -9.65 3.20 2.75
N ASN A 246 -9.63 2.64 1.55
CA ASN A 246 -8.84 1.44 1.23
C ASN A 246 -7.33 1.69 1.39
N LEU A 247 -6.83 2.87 0.99
CA LEU A 247 -5.43 3.26 1.20
C LEU A 247 -5.10 3.47 2.69
N GLU A 248 -6.03 4.05 3.46
CA GLU A 248 -5.90 4.21 4.91
C GLU A 248 -5.83 2.85 5.61
N GLU A 249 -6.76 1.93 5.31
CA GLU A 249 -6.77 0.57 5.86
C GLU A 249 -5.49 -0.20 5.49
N ALA A 250 -5.07 -0.15 4.23
CA ALA A 250 -3.84 -0.79 3.78
C ALA A 250 -2.60 -0.22 4.52
N ASN A 251 -2.58 1.09 4.76
CA ASN A 251 -1.51 1.73 5.53
C ASN A 251 -1.56 1.35 7.02
N GLU A 252 -2.74 1.30 7.64
CA GLU A 252 -2.89 0.85 9.03
C GLU A 252 -2.39 -0.58 9.21
N ILE A 253 -2.78 -1.49 8.31
CA ILE A 253 -2.30 -2.87 8.30
C ILE A 253 -0.77 -2.92 8.13
N ARG A 254 -0.22 -2.14 7.19
CA ARG A 254 1.23 -2.08 6.96
C ARG A 254 1.97 -1.58 8.20
N VAL A 255 1.56 -0.44 8.76
CA VAL A 255 2.19 0.17 9.94
C VAL A 255 2.10 -0.77 11.14
N LYS A 256 0.95 -1.43 11.35
CA LYS A 256 0.79 -2.44 12.40
C LYS A 256 1.81 -3.58 12.23
N LYS A 257 1.94 -4.14 11.03
CA LYS A 257 2.91 -5.21 10.72
C LYS A 257 4.35 -4.76 10.91
N GLU A 258 4.70 -3.58 10.38
CA GLU A 258 6.05 -3.01 10.54
C GLU A 258 6.39 -2.78 12.01
N TYR A 259 5.42 -2.31 12.81
CA TYR A 259 5.57 -2.13 14.25
C TYR A 259 5.76 -3.47 14.98
N GLU A 260 4.90 -4.45 14.70
CA GLU A 260 5.02 -5.82 15.24
C GLU A 260 6.39 -6.43 14.93
N GLU A 261 6.84 -6.34 13.68
CA GLU A 261 8.14 -6.81 13.24
C GLU A 261 9.28 -6.07 13.94
N ALA A 262 9.19 -4.75 14.10
CA ALA A 262 10.21 -3.96 14.80
C ALA A 262 10.32 -4.36 16.28
N VAL A 263 9.19 -4.56 16.96
CA VAL A 263 9.14 -5.01 18.37
C VAL A 263 9.73 -6.41 18.50
N ILE A 264 9.35 -7.34 17.63
CA ILE A 264 9.91 -8.71 17.59
C ILE A 264 11.42 -8.66 17.37
N ASN A 265 11.89 -7.92 16.37
CA ASN A 265 13.30 -7.81 16.06
C ASN A 265 14.09 -7.21 17.23
N ALA A 266 13.54 -6.22 17.94
CA ALA A 266 14.14 -5.66 19.14
C ALA A 266 14.23 -6.67 20.29
N ALA A 267 13.20 -7.50 20.49
CA ALA A 267 13.22 -8.59 21.48
C ALA A 267 14.28 -9.64 21.13
N VAL A 268 14.38 -10.03 19.86
CA VAL A 268 15.30 -11.06 19.36
C VAL A 268 16.76 -10.57 19.32
N ALA A 269 17.01 -9.29 19.03
CA ALA A 269 18.34 -8.70 18.97
C ALA A 269 19.08 -8.81 20.32
N ASN A 270 18.35 -8.68 21.44
CA ASN A 270 18.91 -8.79 22.78
C ASN A 270 19.19 -10.23 23.22
N ALA A 271 18.64 -11.23 22.52
CA ALA A 271 18.83 -12.63 22.85
C ALA A 271 20.20 -13.16 22.37
N LYS A 272 20.95 -13.78 23.30
CA LYS A 272 22.18 -14.52 23.03
C LYS A 272 21.87 -16.01 22.97
N ILE A 273 21.77 -16.55 21.76
CA ILE A 273 21.43 -17.95 21.49
C ILE A 273 22.41 -18.46 20.46
N ASP A 274 22.94 -19.66 20.70
CA ASP A 274 23.71 -20.42 19.71
C ASP A 274 22.75 -21.39 19.02
N ILE A 275 22.55 -21.21 17.72
CA ILE A 275 21.56 -21.98 16.95
C ILE A 275 22.26 -23.14 16.27
N PRO A 276 21.88 -24.40 16.55
CA PRO A 276 22.45 -25.55 15.88
C PRO A 276 22.25 -25.48 14.36
N GLU A 277 23.31 -25.75 13.58
CA GLU A 277 23.26 -25.70 12.12
C GLU A 277 22.19 -26.64 11.52
N VAL A 278 21.87 -27.73 12.22
CA VAL A 278 20.78 -28.65 11.83
C VAL A 278 19.42 -27.95 11.78
N MET A 279 19.14 -27.02 12.71
CA MET A 279 17.89 -26.26 12.70
C MET A 279 17.85 -25.26 11.55
N ILE A 280 18.97 -24.59 11.28
CA ILE A 280 19.11 -23.65 10.16
C ILE A 280 18.89 -24.39 8.83
N ASN A 281 19.53 -25.55 8.64
CA ASN A 281 19.37 -26.34 7.43
C ASN A 281 17.93 -26.83 7.25
N ARG A 282 17.25 -27.23 8.34
CA ARG A 282 15.83 -27.63 8.28
C ARG A 282 14.93 -26.48 7.83
N GLU A 283 15.16 -25.26 8.31
CA GLU A 283 14.41 -24.08 7.86
C GLU A 283 14.68 -23.79 6.38
N ILE A 284 15.93 -23.88 5.93
CA ILE A 284 16.29 -23.70 4.51
C ILE A 284 15.58 -24.75 3.64
N ASP A 285 15.51 -26.02 4.08
CA ASP A 285 14.78 -27.07 3.37
C ASP A 285 13.27 -26.74 3.26
N GLY A 286 12.68 -26.17 4.30
CA GLY A 286 11.30 -25.67 4.28
C GLY A 286 11.12 -24.54 3.26
N MET A 287 12.00 -23.55 3.29
CA MET A 287 11.98 -22.42 2.35
C MET A 287 12.14 -22.88 0.88
N LEU A 288 12.97 -23.90 0.63
CA LEU A 288 13.10 -24.53 -0.69
C LEU A 288 11.79 -25.19 -1.12
N LYS A 289 11.16 -25.96 -0.24
CA LYS A 289 9.89 -26.62 -0.53
C LYS A 289 8.75 -25.63 -0.80
N ASP A 290 8.72 -24.51 -0.08
CA ASP A 290 7.77 -23.42 -0.32
C ASP A 290 7.99 -22.76 -1.68
N LEU A 291 9.25 -22.58 -2.08
CA LEU A 291 9.60 -22.11 -3.42
C LEU A 291 9.13 -23.11 -4.48
N GLU A 292 9.46 -24.40 -4.35
CA GLU A 292 9.04 -25.46 -5.28
C GLU A 292 7.53 -25.47 -5.46
N THR A 293 6.78 -25.39 -4.36
CA THR A 293 5.31 -25.41 -4.37
C THR A 293 4.76 -24.20 -5.14
N ARG A 294 5.29 -22.99 -4.88
CA ARG A 294 4.87 -21.78 -5.62
C ARG A 294 5.18 -21.86 -7.10
N LEU A 295 6.34 -22.40 -7.48
CA LEU A 295 6.72 -22.59 -8.89
C LEU A 295 5.80 -23.60 -9.57
N GLN A 296 5.47 -24.70 -8.90
CA GLN A 296 4.54 -25.70 -9.43
C GLN A 296 3.15 -25.11 -9.72
N TYR A 297 2.63 -24.24 -8.84
CA TYR A 297 1.37 -23.53 -9.10
C TYR A 297 1.44 -22.61 -10.33
N GLN A 298 2.63 -22.13 -10.69
CA GLN A 298 2.88 -21.33 -11.89
C GLN A 298 3.19 -22.20 -13.12
N GLY A 299 3.16 -23.54 -12.99
CA GLY A 299 3.52 -24.48 -14.06
C GLY A 299 5.02 -24.56 -14.35
N LEU A 300 5.85 -24.09 -13.42
CA LEU A 300 7.31 -24.05 -13.53
C LEU A 300 7.95 -25.08 -12.58
N ASP A 301 8.98 -25.77 -13.03
CA ASP A 301 9.79 -26.61 -12.15
C ASP A 301 11.04 -25.87 -11.63
N ILE A 302 11.57 -26.33 -10.51
CA ILE A 302 12.70 -25.66 -9.84
C ILE A 302 14.00 -25.69 -10.65
N GLN A 303 14.20 -26.69 -11.51
CA GLN A 303 15.39 -26.75 -12.37
C GLN A 303 15.32 -25.67 -13.46
N THR A 304 14.14 -25.49 -14.05
CA THR A 304 13.92 -24.41 -15.02
C THR A 304 14.01 -23.03 -14.35
N TYR A 305 13.52 -22.87 -13.12
CA TYR A 305 13.72 -21.64 -12.34
C TYR A 305 15.20 -21.32 -12.12
N TYR A 306 16.00 -22.32 -11.75
CA TYR A 306 17.45 -22.18 -11.61
C TYR A 306 18.14 -21.77 -12.90
N GLN A 307 17.73 -22.33 -14.04
CA GLN A 307 18.23 -21.92 -15.36
C GLN A 307 17.87 -20.48 -15.70
N PHE A 308 16.62 -20.06 -15.46
CA PHE A 308 16.18 -18.69 -15.74
C PHE A 308 16.83 -17.64 -14.86
N THR A 309 17.12 -17.99 -13.60
CA THR A 309 17.72 -17.07 -12.62
C THR A 309 19.23 -17.20 -12.54
N ASN A 310 19.84 -18.10 -13.33
CA ASN A 310 21.25 -18.50 -13.26
C ASN A 310 21.71 -18.73 -11.81
N THR A 311 20.87 -19.40 -11.03
CA THR A 311 21.17 -19.77 -9.64
C THR A 311 21.26 -21.29 -9.53
N SER A 312 21.68 -21.77 -8.37
CA SER A 312 21.72 -23.19 -8.03
C SER A 312 21.09 -23.38 -6.66
N GLU A 313 20.75 -24.62 -6.33
CA GLU A 313 20.30 -24.95 -4.97
C GLU A 313 21.35 -24.53 -3.93
N GLU A 314 22.64 -24.73 -4.19
CA GLU A 314 23.72 -24.33 -3.28
C GLU A 314 23.75 -22.80 -3.08
N SER A 315 23.65 -22.04 -4.16
CA SER A 315 23.58 -20.57 -4.12
C SER A 315 22.34 -20.09 -3.35
N PHE A 316 21.17 -20.68 -3.61
CA PHE A 316 19.94 -20.38 -2.88
C PHE A 316 20.09 -20.67 -1.38
N ARG A 317 20.61 -21.85 -1.02
CA ARG A 317 20.84 -22.24 0.38
C ARG A 317 21.79 -21.26 1.07
N GLN A 318 22.85 -20.82 0.38
CA GLN A 318 23.78 -19.84 0.92
C GLN A 318 23.12 -18.46 1.14
N GLN A 319 22.35 -17.98 0.17
CA GLN A 319 21.60 -16.72 0.27
C GLN A 319 20.57 -16.75 1.39
N MET A 320 19.88 -17.87 1.57
CA MET A 320 18.86 -18.02 2.61
C MET A 320 19.43 -18.31 4.00
N LYS A 321 20.73 -18.61 4.13
CA LYS A 321 21.34 -18.97 5.41
C LYS A 321 21.12 -17.91 6.48
N GLU A 322 21.32 -16.63 6.16
CA GLU A 322 21.11 -15.54 7.12
C GLU A 322 19.63 -15.37 7.49
N VAL A 323 18.74 -15.41 6.49
CA VAL A 323 17.29 -15.31 6.70
C VAL A 323 16.76 -16.45 7.56
N ALA A 324 17.16 -17.69 7.25
CA ALA A 324 16.82 -18.88 8.02
C ALA A 324 17.38 -18.82 9.44
N THR A 325 18.61 -18.35 9.61
CA THR A 325 19.21 -18.16 10.95
C THR A 325 18.37 -17.20 11.78
N ASN A 326 17.96 -16.07 11.21
CA ASN A 326 17.14 -15.08 11.91
C ASN A 326 15.74 -15.63 12.22
N LYS A 327 15.10 -16.36 11.30
CA LYS A 327 13.80 -17.00 11.55
C LYS A 327 13.86 -18.01 12.70
N VAL A 328 14.82 -18.93 12.66
CA VAL A 328 15.00 -19.94 13.73
C VAL A 328 15.31 -19.25 15.05
N LYS A 329 16.12 -18.17 15.03
CA LYS A 329 16.38 -17.37 16.22
C LYS A 329 15.10 -16.83 16.82
N THR A 330 14.27 -16.20 15.98
CA THR A 330 13.00 -15.62 16.38
C THR A 330 12.07 -16.68 16.97
N GLU A 331 11.91 -17.82 16.32
CA GLU A 331 11.07 -18.93 16.81
C GLU A 331 11.51 -19.39 18.21
N VAL A 332 12.79 -19.68 18.41
CA VAL A 332 13.33 -20.13 19.71
C VAL A 332 13.15 -19.06 20.79
N VAL A 333 13.33 -17.78 20.45
CA VAL A 333 13.11 -16.68 21.40
C VAL A 333 11.64 -16.58 21.78
N MET A 334 10.72 -16.65 20.81
CA MET A 334 9.28 -16.58 21.06
C MET A 334 8.80 -17.73 21.94
N ASP A 335 9.25 -18.96 21.64
CA ASP A 335 8.95 -20.14 22.46
C ASP A 335 9.45 -19.95 23.89
N LYS A 336 10.66 -19.41 24.07
CA LYS A 336 11.20 -19.18 25.40
C LYS A 336 10.45 -18.09 26.17
N ILE A 337 10.01 -17.04 25.49
CA ILE A 337 9.17 -16.00 26.09
C ILE A 337 7.82 -16.60 26.51
N ALA A 338 7.19 -17.42 25.66
CA ALA A 338 5.95 -18.10 26.00
C ALA A 338 6.10 -18.98 27.25
N GLU A 339 7.20 -19.73 27.36
CA GLU A 339 7.49 -20.55 28.55
C GLU A 339 7.66 -19.70 29.82
N VAL A 340 8.43 -18.62 29.77
CA VAL A 340 8.72 -17.75 30.92
C VAL A 340 7.47 -17.00 31.39
N GLU A 341 6.69 -16.48 30.45
CA GLU A 341 5.46 -15.72 30.72
C GLU A 341 4.23 -16.62 30.89
N ASN A 342 4.40 -17.94 30.82
CA ASN A 342 3.34 -18.95 30.93
C ASN A 342 2.18 -18.71 29.93
N ILE A 343 2.51 -18.31 28.71
CA ILE A 343 1.55 -18.12 27.62
C ILE A 343 1.29 -19.47 26.97
N THR A 344 0.02 -19.89 26.98
CA THR A 344 -0.44 -21.12 26.33
C THR A 344 -1.70 -20.85 25.53
N ALA A 345 -1.80 -21.44 24.34
CA ALA A 345 -3.03 -21.41 23.54
C ALA A 345 -4.19 -22.13 24.24
N THR A 346 -5.35 -21.47 24.33
CA THR A 346 -6.59 -22.11 24.78
C THR A 346 -7.23 -22.93 23.66
N GLU A 347 -8.06 -23.92 24.02
CA GLU A 347 -8.74 -24.74 23.02
C GLU A 347 -9.71 -23.93 22.13
N GLU A 348 -10.31 -22.87 22.68
CA GLU A 348 -11.19 -21.96 21.94
C GLU A 348 -10.41 -21.16 20.89
N GLU A 349 -9.24 -20.64 21.23
CA GLU A 349 -8.38 -19.91 20.30
C GLU A 349 -7.82 -20.81 19.20
N VAL A 350 -7.42 -22.03 19.55
CA VAL A 350 -6.97 -23.04 18.57
C VAL A 350 -8.07 -23.37 17.57
N LYS A 351 -9.32 -23.49 18.06
CA LYS A 351 -10.49 -23.71 17.20
C LYS A 351 -10.79 -22.49 16.33
N ALA A 352 -10.68 -21.28 16.88
CA ALA A 352 -10.84 -20.04 16.12
C ALA A 352 -9.79 -19.94 15.00
N LYS A 353 -8.52 -20.28 15.29
CA LYS A 353 -7.45 -20.29 14.30
C LYS A 353 -7.67 -21.32 13.20
N ALA A 354 -8.11 -22.53 13.57
CA ALA A 354 -8.48 -23.56 12.61
C ALA A 354 -9.60 -23.09 11.67
N LYS A 355 -10.58 -22.34 12.19
CA LYS A 355 -11.67 -21.77 11.40
C LYS A 355 -11.19 -20.65 10.48
N GLU A 356 -10.37 -19.73 10.98
CA GLU A 356 -9.76 -18.66 10.18
C GLU A 356 -9.00 -19.23 8.98
N MET A 357 -8.16 -20.25 9.21
CA MET A 357 -7.43 -20.92 8.14
C MET A 357 -8.37 -21.64 7.17
N ALA A 358 -9.40 -22.31 7.67
CA ALA A 358 -10.36 -23.00 6.82
C ALA A 358 -11.13 -22.03 5.91
N GLU A 359 -11.53 -20.86 6.43
CA GLU A 359 -12.21 -19.82 5.66
C GLU A 359 -11.29 -19.24 4.56
N MET A 360 -10.00 -19.04 4.88
CA MET A 360 -9.03 -18.51 3.94
C MET A 360 -8.77 -19.45 2.75
N TYR A 361 -8.63 -20.75 2.99
CA TYR A 361 -8.26 -21.71 1.94
C TYR A 361 -9.45 -22.35 1.21
N TYR A 362 -10.60 -22.49 1.87
CA TYR A 362 -11.73 -23.27 1.36
C TYR A 362 -13.06 -22.49 1.31
N GLY A 363 -13.07 -21.25 1.78
CA GLY A 363 -14.27 -20.41 1.86
C GLY A 363 -15.22 -20.78 3.00
N ALA A 364 -16.18 -19.90 3.27
CA ALA A 364 -17.05 -19.99 4.46
C ALA A 364 -17.97 -21.23 4.50
N SER A 365 -18.30 -21.84 3.35
CA SER A 365 -19.29 -22.92 3.27
C SER A 365 -18.82 -24.25 3.86
N GLU A 366 -17.50 -24.49 3.91
CA GLU A 366 -16.92 -25.73 4.44
C GLU A 366 -16.02 -25.48 5.67
N ALA A 367 -16.04 -24.27 6.21
CA ALA A 367 -15.07 -23.82 7.22
C ALA A 367 -15.15 -24.64 8.51
N ASP A 368 -16.34 -24.92 9.04
CA ASP A 368 -16.47 -25.64 10.31
C ASP A 368 -16.00 -27.10 10.21
N LYS A 369 -16.35 -27.79 9.12
CA LYS A 369 -15.94 -29.19 8.88
C LYS A 369 -14.43 -29.29 8.63
N THR A 370 -13.87 -28.32 7.91
CA THR A 370 -12.44 -28.26 7.61
C THR A 370 -11.64 -27.87 8.86
N ALA A 371 -12.15 -26.95 9.67
CA ALA A 371 -11.58 -26.59 10.96
C ALA A 371 -11.51 -27.81 11.89
N GLU A 372 -12.53 -28.66 11.95
CA GLU A 372 -12.48 -29.91 12.71
C GLU A 372 -11.40 -30.88 12.20
N LEU A 373 -11.22 -31.00 10.89
CA LEU A 373 -10.14 -31.81 10.31
C LEU A 373 -8.75 -31.25 10.64
N LEU A 374 -8.58 -29.93 10.58
CA LEU A 374 -7.34 -29.24 10.96
C LEU A 374 -7.05 -29.41 12.46
N MET A 375 -8.06 -29.27 13.31
CA MET A 375 -7.92 -29.52 14.75
C MET A 375 -7.53 -30.97 15.05
N ASN A 376 -7.99 -31.95 14.27
CA ASN A 376 -7.65 -33.36 14.50
C ASN A 376 -6.29 -33.75 13.94
N SER A 377 -5.84 -33.11 12.85
CA SER A 377 -4.60 -33.48 12.15
C SER A 377 -3.41 -32.60 12.51
N GLN A 378 -3.64 -31.35 12.93
CA GLN A 378 -2.62 -30.30 13.07
C GLN A 378 -2.77 -29.51 14.38
N LYS A 379 -3.36 -30.11 15.43
CA LYS A 379 -3.60 -29.43 16.72
C LYS A 379 -2.36 -28.75 17.29
N GLU A 380 -1.23 -29.46 17.34
CA GLU A 380 0.02 -28.97 17.91
C GLU A 380 0.57 -27.78 17.13
N TYR A 381 0.48 -27.82 15.80
CA TYR A 381 0.86 -26.70 14.94
C TYR A 381 -0.01 -25.47 15.18
N LEU A 382 -1.34 -25.65 15.25
CA LEU A 382 -2.27 -24.57 15.55
C LEU A 382 -2.04 -23.98 16.95
N GLN A 383 -1.73 -24.83 17.94
CA GLN A 383 -1.35 -24.39 19.28
C GLN A 383 -0.08 -23.54 19.29
N LEU A 384 0.94 -23.95 18.53
CA LEU A 384 2.18 -23.18 18.39
C LEU A 384 1.92 -21.82 17.74
N GLN A 385 1.11 -21.77 16.68
CA GLN A 385 0.74 -20.52 16.01
C GLN A 385 0.02 -19.57 16.95
N VAL A 386 -1.02 -20.04 17.64
CA VAL A 386 -1.79 -19.22 18.60
C VAL A 386 -0.90 -18.74 19.74
N THR A 387 -0.03 -19.61 20.27
CA THR A 387 0.90 -19.24 21.34
C THR A 387 1.86 -18.15 20.87
N THR A 388 2.39 -18.28 19.65
CA THR A 388 3.28 -17.28 19.03
C THR A 388 2.55 -15.94 18.83
N GLU A 389 1.31 -15.94 18.33
CA GLU A 389 0.50 -14.74 18.16
C GLU A 389 0.27 -14.03 19.50
N ARG A 390 -0.08 -14.77 20.56
CA ARG A 390 -0.24 -14.21 21.91
C ARG A 390 1.05 -13.61 22.48
N VAL A 391 2.20 -14.23 22.22
CA VAL A 391 3.50 -13.67 22.61
C VAL A 391 3.76 -12.35 21.88
N LYS A 392 3.47 -12.28 20.58
CA LYS A 392 3.61 -11.03 19.80
C LYS A 392 2.71 -9.93 20.35
N ASP A 393 1.43 -10.23 20.60
CA ASP A 393 0.48 -9.27 21.15
C ASP A 393 0.96 -8.74 22.51
N MET A 394 1.42 -9.62 23.39
CA MET A 394 1.99 -9.22 24.69
C MET A 394 3.22 -8.29 24.52
N LEU A 395 4.13 -8.61 23.59
CA LEU A 395 5.30 -7.78 23.33
C LEU A 395 4.92 -6.41 22.79
N VAL A 396 3.93 -6.34 21.90
CA VAL A 396 3.38 -5.09 21.36
C VAL A 396 2.70 -4.27 22.45
N GLU A 397 1.84 -4.85 23.28
CA GLU A 397 1.19 -4.16 24.39
C GLU A 397 2.18 -3.65 25.45
N SER A 398 3.27 -4.40 25.67
CA SER A 398 4.33 -4.05 26.62
C SER A 398 5.34 -3.05 26.06
N SER A 399 5.35 -2.85 24.74
CA SER A 399 6.24 -1.91 24.08
C SER A 399 5.76 -0.47 24.29
N LYS A 400 6.66 0.41 24.73
CA LYS A 400 6.36 1.84 24.76
C LYS A 400 6.53 2.37 23.34
N ALA A 401 5.42 2.68 22.66
CA ALA A 401 5.46 3.52 21.47
C ALA A 401 6.16 4.84 21.87
N ILE A 402 7.32 5.12 21.26
CA ILE A 402 8.06 6.37 21.45
C ILE A 402 7.45 7.44 20.57
#